data_AF-A0A9E2DS01-F1
#
_entry.id   AF-A0A9E2DS01-F1
#
_cell.length_a   1.000
_cell.length_b   1.000
_cell.length_c   1.000
_cell.angle_alpha   90.00
_cell.angle_beta   90.00
_cell.angle_gamma   90.00
#
_symmetry.space_group_name_H-M   'P 1'
#
loop_
_entity.id
_entity.type
_entity.pdbx_description
1 polymer ?
#
loop_
_entity_poly.entity_id
_entity_poly.type
_entity_poly.pdbx_seq_one_letter_code
_entity_poly.pdbx_strand_id
1 'polypeptide(L)'
;MSTKKLNHEDVGKPGFTSRFDASTEGLDEIQLFDLSSHALARDALDFALSMSDPGYNIFVLGEDRSGRMDAAMGYLEAYVEDQTPSSDWVYLNNFRRPHKPRPVRLPRGKGRAFRDSMAEFLPALTDALRKAFTSDAYGEDIRNAQETTKTSLDAAYGELRGKARKHGLDIWSGPQGLSLVIIGTDGKPMSQEDLVSLPDDRREKLEASVETLNPAMMEMRATARRAELDLMRRIRDINRETADETTETLLAELEGNYAGHQGLTRWLVELRADILDNLHLFQRQDQQGQADGAPPHGPTSGSAIEQPVQGSGDLNRRYAVNLIVDNGDTHHPNVVL
;
A
#
# COMPACT_ATOMS: atom_id res chain seq x y z
N MET A 1 48.11 23.91 67.62
CA MET A 1 48.77 23.12 66.56
C MET A 1 50.19 23.64 66.40
N SER A 2 51.21 22.78 66.56
CA SER A 2 52.62 23.17 66.39
C SER A 2 52.96 23.08 64.90
N THR A 3 53.25 24.22 64.27
CA THR A 3 53.66 24.30 62.87
C THR A 3 55.14 23.90 62.76
N LYS A 4 55.42 22.79 62.08
CA LYS A 4 56.79 22.37 61.73
C LYS A 4 57.20 23.05 60.43
N LYS A 5 58.27 23.83 60.47
CA LYS A 5 58.87 24.45 59.29
C LYS A 5 59.65 23.37 58.54
N LEU A 6 59.24 23.03 57.31
CA LEU A 6 59.97 22.14 56.43
C LEU A 6 60.99 22.95 55.63
N ASN A 7 62.25 22.52 55.62
CA ASN A 7 63.27 23.11 54.76
C ASN A 7 63.12 22.56 53.33
N HIS A 8 63.61 23.30 52.33
CA HIS A 8 63.51 22.88 50.92
C HIS A 8 64.19 21.51 50.64
N GLU A 9 65.20 21.15 51.44
CA GLU A 9 65.85 19.83 51.43
C GLU A 9 64.92 18.71 51.93
N ASP A 10 64.01 19.02 52.87
CA ASP A 10 63.04 18.06 53.43
C ASP A 10 61.86 17.79 52.50
N VAL A 11 61.58 18.69 51.55
CA VAL A 11 60.48 18.59 50.58
C VAL A 11 60.96 18.00 49.24
N GLY A 12 62.24 18.22 48.91
CA GLY A 12 62.84 17.81 47.63
C GLY A 12 62.26 18.56 46.43
N LYS A 13 62.97 18.54 45.30
CA LYS A 13 62.33 18.82 44.01
C LYS A 13 61.53 17.57 43.61
N PRO A 14 60.31 17.68 43.06
CA PRO A 14 59.65 16.52 42.47
C PRO A 14 60.59 15.95 41.40
N GLY A 15 61.15 14.79 41.69
CA GLY A 15 62.04 14.08 40.78
C GLY A 15 61.17 13.36 39.75
N PHE A 16 61.02 13.95 38.58
CA PHE A 16 60.43 13.25 37.44
C PHE A 16 61.52 12.43 36.78
N THR A 17 61.61 11.15 37.14
CA THR A 17 62.32 10.19 36.30
C THR A 17 61.37 9.81 35.19
N SER A 18 61.61 10.32 33.97
CA SER A 18 60.91 9.80 32.80
C SER A 18 61.25 8.30 32.70
N ARG A 19 60.23 7.45 32.87
CA ARG A 19 60.34 6.02 32.59
C ARG A 19 60.22 5.71 31.10
N PHE A 20 59.96 6.73 30.29
CA PHE A 20 59.75 6.63 28.86
C PHE A 20 60.97 7.19 28.14
N ASP A 21 61.40 6.49 27.09
CA ASP A 21 62.38 7.00 26.14
C ASP A 21 61.83 8.29 25.52
N ALA A 22 62.68 9.29 25.31
CA ALA A 22 62.29 10.57 24.69
C ALA A 22 62.08 10.44 23.17
N SER A 23 61.88 9.21 22.69
CA SER A 23 61.59 8.92 21.30
C SER A 23 60.23 9.49 20.92
N THR A 24 60.19 10.18 19.79
CA THR A 24 58.95 10.64 19.15
C THR A 24 58.39 9.61 18.17
N GLU A 25 59.03 8.43 18.05
CA GLU A 25 58.53 7.34 17.22
C GLU A 25 57.23 6.77 17.82
N GLY A 26 56.16 6.71 17.03
CA GLY A 26 54.85 6.17 17.45
C GLY A 26 53.93 7.15 18.19
N LEU A 27 54.28 8.44 18.30
CA LEU A 27 53.39 9.46 18.90
C LEU A 27 52.07 9.64 18.13
N ASP A 28 52.05 9.29 16.84
CA ASP A 28 50.86 9.39 15.98
C ASP A 28 49.79 8.33 16.31
N GLU A 29 50.12 7.28 17.07
CA GLU A 29 49.19 6.19 17.47
C GLU A 29 48.73 6.30 18.94
N ILE A 30 49.09 7.37 19.66
CA ILE A 30 48.72 7.50 21.07
C ILE A 30 47.26 7.95 21.18
N GLN A 31 46.40 7.03 21.61
CA GLN A 31 45.06 7.38 22.09
C GLN A 31 45.18 8.12 23.44
N LEU A 32 44.92 9.43 23.40
CA LEU A 32 45.08 10.34 24.55
C LEU A 32 44.10 10.05 25.69
N PHE A 33 42.94 9.47 25.36
CA PHE A 33 41.86 9.15 26.28
C PHE A 33 41.47 7.68 26.13
N ASP A 34 42.17 6.81 26.86
CA ASP A 34 41.87 5.38 26.96
C ASP A 34 41.51 5.00 28.41
N LEU A 35 40.71 3.95 28.57
CA LEU A 35 40.24 3.41 29.83
C LEU A 35 41.31 2.63 30.61
N SER A 36 42.55 2.55 30.14
CA SER A 36 43.67 1.87 30.83
C SER A 36 43.90 2.37 32.27
N SER A 37 43.65 3.66 32.54
CA SER A 37 43.74 4.22 33.90
C SER A 37 42.43 4.12 34.72
N HIS A 38 41.35 3.60 34.11
CA HIS A 38 39.99 3.56 34.65
C HIS A 38 39.43 2.12 34.62
N ALA A 39 40.16 1.17 35.21
CA ALA A 39 39.82 -0.25 35.20
C ALA A 39 38.37 -0.57 35.59
N LEU A 40 37.82 0.10 36.62
CA LEU A 40 36.42 -0.10 37.02
C LEU A 40 35.41 0.29 35.94
N ALA A 41 35.68 1.37 35.19
CA ALA A 41 34.81 1.81 34.11
C ALA A 41 34.88 0.84 32.92
N ARG A 42 36.08 0.32 32.62
CA ARG A 42 36.28 -0.73 31.62
C ARG A 42 35.54 -2.01 31.98
N ASP A 43 35.72 -2.53 33.19
CA ASP A 43 35.05 -3.75 33.66
C ASP A 43 33.52 -3.61 33.61
N ALA A 44 33.00 -2.42 33.94
CA ALA A 44 31.58 -2.13 33.86
C ALA A 44 31.06 -2.10 32.40
N LEU A 45 31.85 -1.55 31.46
CA LEU A 45 31.52 -1.58 30.03
C LEU A 45 31.54 -3.01 29.50
N ASP A 46 32.57 -3.80 29.81
CA ASP A 46 32.66 -5.22 29.43
C ASP A 46 31.46 -6.02 29.92
N PHE A 47 31.13 -5.88 31.19
CA PHE A 47 29.98 -6.56 31.78
C PHE A 47 28.69 -6.14 31.08
N ALA A 48 28.48 -4.84 30.87
CA ALA A 48 27.25 -4.36 30.28
C ALA A 48 27.10 -4.71 28.79
N LEU A 49 28.20 -4.70 28.01
CA LEU A 49 28.19 -5.08 26.60
C LEU A 49 28.05 -6.59 26.39
N SER A 50 28.36 -7.39 27.40
CA SER A 50 28.08 -8.84 27.39
C SER A 50 26.59 -9.17 27.54
N MET A 51 25.77 -8.21 28.01
CA MET A 51 24.33 -8.39 28.18
C MET A 51 23.59 -8.11 26.87
N SER A 52 22.88 -9.11 26.34
CA SER A 52 22.10 -9.00 25.09
C SER A 52 20.60 -8.80 25.31
N ASP A 53 20.14 -8.86 26.56
CA ASP A 53 18.73 -8.69 26.90
C ASP A 53 18.27 -7.23 26.76
N PRO A 54 17.03 -6.99 26.30
CA PRO A 54 16.47 -5.65 26.23
C PRO A 54 16.27 -5.07 27.64
N GLY A 55 16.59 -3.78 27.80
CA GLY A 55 16.40 -3.04 29.06
C GLY A 55 17.69 -2.71 29.80
N TYR A 56 18.82 -3.28 29.39
CA TYR A 56 20.13 -2.89 29.88
C TYR A 56 20.65 -1.69 29.09
N ASN A 57 20.85 -0.57 29.78
CA ASN A 57 21.42 0.65 29.20
C ASN A 57 22.62 1.09 30.05
N ILE A 58 23.63 1.66 29.41
CA ILE A 58 24.85 2.15 30.06
C ILE A 58 24.78 3.68 30.16
N PHE A 59 25.13 4.22 31.33
CA PHE A 59 25.31 5.65 31.52
C PHE A 59 26.72 5.91 32.03
N VAL A 60 27.49 6.71 31.29
CA VAL A 60 28.88 7.04 31.61
C VAL A 60 28.93 8.36 32.38
N LEU A 61 29.35 8.29 33.65
CA LEU A 61 29.55 9.46 34.51
C LEU A 61 31.05 9.74 34.66
N GLY A 62 31.43 11.01 34.63
CA GLY A 62 32.79 11.45 34.93
C GLY A 62 32.84 12.96 35.12
N GLU A 63 33.97 13.50 35.56
CA GLU A 63 34.16 14.95 35.68
C GLU A 63 34.11 15.65 34.32
N ASP A 64 33.84 16.95 34.33
CA ASP A 64 33.91 17.76 33.12
C ASP A 64 35.34 17.71 32.52
N ARG A 65 35.42 17.62 31.19
CA ARG A 65 36.69 17.48 30.43
C ARG A 65 37.56 16.28 30.81
N SER A 66 36.98 15.22 31.36
CA SER A 66 37.69 13.96 31.65
C SER A 66 38.04 13.10 30.42
N GLY A 67 37.57 13.48 29.22
CA GLY A 67 37.70 12.64 28.02
C GLY A 67 36.79 11.41 28.04
N ARG A 68 35.83 11.32 28.97
CA ARG A 68 34.95 10.16 29.15
C ARG A 68 34.17 9.76 27.89
N MET A 69 33.80 10.72 27.06
CA MET A 69 33.06 10.48 25.82
C MET A 69 33.98 9.82 24.78
N ASP A 70 35.16 10.41 24.57
CA ASP A 70 36.15 9.90 23.61
C ASP A 70 36.63 8.51 24.02
N ALA A 71 36.91 8.29 25.30
CA ALA A 71 37.32 6.99 25.83
C ALA A 71 36.22 5.93 25.70
N ALA A 72 34.96 6.26 25.99
CA ALA A 72 33.85 5.33 25.83
C ALA A 72 33.57 5.04 24.35
N MET A 73 33.65 6.04 23.48
CA MET A 73 33.44 5.89 22.04
C MET A 73 34.52 5.00 21.42
N GLY A 74 35.80 5.29 21.66
CA GLY A 74 36.91 4.47 21.17
C GLY A 74 36.84 3.02 21.68
N TYR A 75 36.38 2.83 22.93
CA TYR A 75 36.11 1.49 23.46
C TYR A 75 35.00 0.77 22.70
N LEU A 76 33.88 1.46 22.45
CA LEU A 76 32.74 0.88 21.73
C LEU A 76 33.08 0.57 20.27
N GLU A 77 33.81 1.45 19.60
CA GLU A 77 34.29 1.24 18.22
C GLU A 77 35.16 -0.01 18.12
N ALA A 78 36.16 -0.15 18.99
CA ALA A 78 36.99 -1.35 19.05
C ALA A 78 36.17 -2.61 19.41
N TYR A 79 35.20 -2.50 20.32
CA TYR A 79 34.37 -3.63 20.72
C TYR A 79 33.47 -4.14 19.58
N VAL A 80 32.94 -3.24 18.74
CA VAL A 80 32.00 -3.64 17.69
C VAL A 80 32.69 -4.23 16.46
N GLU A 81 33.97 -3.96 16.20
CA GLU A 81 34.71 -4.44 15.01
C GLU A 81 34.56 -5.96 14.78
N ASP A 82 34.56 -6.76 15.85
CA ASP A 82 34.44 -8.22 15.80
C ASP A 82 32.98 -8.72 15.89
N GLN A 83 32.00 -7.82 15.95
CA GLN A 83 30.58 -8.16 16.12
C GLN A 83 29.85 -8.33 14.79
N THR A 84 28.79 -9.14 14.81
CA THR A 84 27.95 -9.33 13.62
C THR A 84 27.26 -8.04 13.21
N PRO A 85 27.23 -7.68 11.91
CA PRO A 85 26.54 -6.50 11.43
C PRO A 85 25.06 -6.44 11.84
N SER A 86 24.60 -5.23 12.10
CA SER A 86 23.19 -4.96 12.40
C SER A 86 22.28 -5.26 11.21
N SER A 87 21.03 -5.59 11.52
CA SER A 87 19.97 -5.77 10.53
C SER A 87 19.53 -4.45 9.89
N ASP A 88 18.98 -4.52 8.68
CA ASP A 88 18.31 -3.39 8.05
C ASP A 88 16.92 -3.18 8.67
N TRP A 89 16.46 -1.93 8.68
CA TRP A 89 15.12 -1.59 9.12
C TRP A 89 14.37 -0.79 8.06
N VAL A 90 13.24 -1.34 7.64
CA VAL A 90 12.31 -0.69 6.71
C VAL A 90 10.99 -0.37 7.41
N TYR A 91 10.44 0.79 7.11
CA TYR A 91 9.09 1.18 7.49
C TYR A 91 8.17 0.99 6.31
N LEU A 92 7.19 0.11 6.48
CA LEU A 92 6.19 -0.19 5.48
C LEU A 92 4.87 0.47 5.85
N ASN A 93 4.11 0.88 4.83
CA ASN A 93 2.80 1.45 5.08
C ASN A 93 1.88 0.41 5.72
N ASN A 94 1.00 0.89 6.59
CA ASN A 94 -0.05 0.09 7.19
C ASN A 94 -1.39 0.48 6.56
N PHE A 95 -1.83 -0.29 5.56
CA PHE A 95 -3.00 0.05 4.75
C PHE A 95 -4.28 0.28 5.58
N ARG A 96 -4.42 -0.40 6.73
CA ARG A 96 -5.54 -0.22 7.65
C ARG A 96 -5.39 0.97 8.62
N ARG A 97 -4.17 1.37 8.92
CA ARG A 97 -3.85 2.48 9.84
C ARG A 97 -2.66 3.28 9.31
N PRO A 98 -2.85 4.15 8.30
CA PRO A 98 -1.75 4.84 7.63
C PRO A 98 -0.85 5.67 8.57
N HIS A 99 -1.39 6.13 9.70
CA HIS A 99 -0.65 6.85 10.74
C HIS A 99 0.20 5.96 11.66
N LYS A 100 0.21 4.63 11.46
CA LYS A 100 0.99 3.65 12.22
C LYS A 100 1.78 2.74 11.27
N PRO A 101 2.89 3.25 10.68
CA PRO A 101 3.74 2.45 9.82
C PRO A 101 4.27 1.23 10.56
N ARG A 102 4.57 0.16 9.82
CA ARG A 102 5.06 -1.10 10.37
C ARG A 102 6.57 -1.20 10.23
N PRO A 103 7.33 -1.27 11.34
CA PRO A 103 8.74 -1.58 11.27
C PRO A 103 8.93 -3.05 10.89
N VAL A 104 9.75 -3.31 9.88
CA VAL A 104 10.15 -4.66 9.49
C VAL A 104 11.67 -4.73 9.53
N ARG A 105 12.16 -5.72 10.30
CA ARG A 105 13.57 -6.06 10.39
C ARG A 105 13.92 -6.98 9.23
N LEU A 106 14.94 -6.61 8.47
CA LEU A 106 15.46 -7.41 7.36
C LEU A 106 16.94 -7.74 7.59
N PRO A 107 17.45 -8.85 7.04
CA PRO A 107 18.87 -9.11 7.04
C PRO A 107 19.64 -7.96 6.39
N ARG A 108 20.91 -7.82 6.77
CA ARG A 108 21.82 -6.84 6.18
C ARG A 108 21.74 -6.83 4.66
N GLY A 109 21.59 -5.65 4.07
CA GLY A 109 21.53 -5.41 2.62
C GLY A 109 20.22 -5.80 1.94
N LYS A 110 19.31 -6.50 2.64
CA LYS A 110 18.00 -6.87 2.08
C LYS A 110 17.00 -5.72 2.11
N GLY A 111 17.19 -4.71 2.97
CA GLY A 111 16.35 -3.52 2.99
C GLY A 111 16.47 -2.68 1.72
N ARG A 112 17.71 -2.46 1.25
CA ARG A 112 17.99 -1.77 -0.02
C ARG A 112 17.41 -2.55 -1.20
N ALA A 113 17.70 -3.85 -1.27
CA ALA A 113 17.17 -4.73 -2.32
C ALA A 113 15.64 -4.70 -2.37
N PHE A 114 14.96 -4.76 -1.22
CA PHE A 114 13.49 -4.75 -1.17
C PHE A 114 12.90 -3.40 -1.62
N ARG A 115 13.49 -2.29 -1.21
CA ARG A 115 13.10 -0.94 -1.66
C ARG A 115 13.19 -0.84 -3.18
N ASP A 116 14.30 -1.30 -3.75
CA ASP A 116 14.56 -1.19 -5.19
C ASP A 116 13.62 -2.12 -5.97
N SER A 117 13.40 -3.37 -5.52
CA SER A 117 12.41 -4.26 -6.13
C SER A 117 10.98 -3.69 -6.09
N MET A 118 10.60 -3.00 -5.01
CA MET A 118 9.28 -2.33 -4.94
C MET A 118 9.19 -1.12 -5.87
N ALA A 119 10.29 -0.40 -6.10
CA ALA A 119 10.35 0.72 -7.04
C ALA A 119 10.20 0.26 -8.51
N GLU A 120 10.65 -0.96 -8.83
CA GLU A 120 10.46 -1.58 -10.15
C GLU A 120 9.08 -2.25 -10.28
N PHE A 121 8.59 -2.87 -9.21
CA PHE A 121 7.31 -3.57 -9.16
C PHE A 121 6.12 -2.65 -9.47
N LEU A 122 6.07 -1.45 -8.90
CA LEU A 122 4.90 -0.57 -9.07
C LEU A 122 4.68 -0.13 -10.52
N PRO A 123 5.68 0.38 -11.26
CA PRO A 123 5.55 0.65 -12.69
C PRO A 123 5.19 -0.58 -13.52
N ALA A 124 5.82 -1.73 -13.23
CA ALA A 124 5.54 -2.98 -13.93
C ALA A 124 4.09 -3.45 -13.72
N LEU A 125 3.58 -3.33 -12.50
CA LEU A 125 2.19 -3.63 -12.15
C LEU A 125 1.22 -2.71 -12.88
N THR A 126 1.46 -1.39 -12.91
CA THR A 126 0.60 -0.45 -13.63
C THR A 126 0.51 -0.81 -15.12
N ASP A 127 1.64 -1.11 -15.76
CA ASP A 127 1.67 -1.49 -17.18
C ASP A 127 0.99 -2.84 -17.43
N ALA A 128 1.22 -3.83 -16.57
CA ALA A 128 0.60 -5.15 -16.68
C ALA A 128 -0.92 -5.08 -16.52
N LEU A 129 -1.41 -4.33 -15.52
CA LEU A 129 -2.85 -4.12 -15.31
C LEU A 129 -3.48 -3.42 -16.51
N ARG A 130 -2.83 -2.40 -17.08
CA ARG A 130 -3.31 -1.74 -18.30
C ARG A 130 -3.49 -2.74 -19.44
N LYS A 131 -2.45 -3.55 -19.71
CA LYS A 131 -2.48 -4.57 -20.76
C LYS A 131 -3.60 -5.59 -20.52
N ALA A 132 -3.77 -6.05 -19.28
CA ALA A 132 -4.80 -7.00 -18.91
C ALA A 132 -6.21 -6.46 -19.18
N PHE A 133 -6.50 -5.20 -18.81
CA PHE A 133 -7.80 -4.57 -19.06
C PHE A 133 -8.05 -4.20 -20.53
N THR A 134 -7.03 -4.25 -21.40
CA THR A 134 -7.17 -4.09 -22.85
C THR A 134 -7.07 -5.41 -23.62
N SER A 135 -6.95 -6.54 -22.92
CA SER A 135 -6.81 -7.85 -23.55
C SER A 135 -8.12 -8.31 -24.20
N ASP A 136 -7.99 -9.11 -25.25
CA ASP A 136 -9.16 -9.72 -25.91
C ASP A 136 -9.94 -10.63 -24.95
N ALA A 137 -9.24 -11.39 -24.11
CA ALA A 137 -9.84 -12.24 -23.08
C ALA A 137 -10.75 -11.45 -22.13
N TYR A 138 -10.25 -10.33 -21.58
CA TYR A 138 -11.05 -9.44 -20.75
C TYR A 138 -12.28 -8.90 -21.50
N GLY A 139 -12.10 -8.47 -22.75
CA GLY A 139 -13.20 -8.00 -23.59
C GLY A 139 -14.27 -9.08 -23.87
N GLU A 140 -13.84 -10.33 -24.06
CA GLU A 140 -14.72 -11.48 -24.21
C GLU A 140 -15.50 -11.78 -22.94
N ASP A 141 -14.87 -11.76 -21.76
CA ASP A 141 -15.55 -12.00 -20.48
C ASP A 141 -16.65 -10.96 -20.20
N ILE A 142 -16.36 -9.69 -20.46
CA ILE A 142 -17.34 -8.62 -20.34
C ILE A 142 -18.50 -8.82 -21.33
N ARG A 143 -18.20 -9.16 -22.59
CA ARG A 143 -19.22 -9.43 -23.61
C ARG A 143 -20.09 -10.63 -23.23
N ASN A 144 -19.48 -11.72 -22.77
CA ASN A 144 -20.18 -12.93 -22.33
C ASN A 144 -21.13 -12.64 -21.15
N ALA A 145 -20.71 -11.83 -20.18
CA ALA A 145 -21.57 -11.42 -19.06
C ALA A 145 -22.78 -10.60 -19.54
N GLN A 146 -22.56 -9.66 -20.47
CA GLN A 146 -23.62 -8.84 -21.06
C GLN A 146 -24.60 -9.69 -21.89
N GLU A 147 -24.09 -10.57 -22.74
CA GLU A 147 -24.90 -11.46 -23.58
C GLU A 147 -25.73 -12.42 -22.75
N THR A 148 -25.14 -13.06 -21.74
CA THR A 148 -25.86 -13.97 -20.82
C THR A 148 -27.02 -13.25 -20.14
N THR A 149 -26.78 -12.03 -19.65
CA THR A 149 -27.82 -11.20 -19.00
C THR A 149 -28.92 -10.83 -20.00
N LYS A 150 -28.54 -10.42 -21.22
CA LYS A 150 -29.47 -10.06 -22.28
C LYS A 150 -30.35 -11.25 -22.68
N THR A 151 -29.75 -12.43 -22.93
CA THR A 151 -30.49 -13.64 -23.29
C THR A 151 -31.47 -14.05 -22.19
N SER A 152 -31.08 -13.95 -20.92
CA SER A 152 -31.98 -14.23 -19.80
C SER A 152 -33.17 -13.26 -19.76
N LEU A 153 -32.95 -11.98 -20.01
CA LEU A 153 -34.02 -10.98 -20.05
C LEU A 153 -34.93 -11.18 -21.27
N ASP A 154 -34.36 -11.43 -22.45
CA ASP A 154 -35.12 -11.68 -23.68
C ASP A 154 -36.04 -12.91 -23.54
N ALA A 155 -35.57 -13.97 -22.88
CA ALA A 155 -36.38 -15.14 -22.56
C ALA A 155 -37.55 -14.79 -21.62
N ALA A 156 -37.27 -14.07 -20.52
CA ALA A 156 -38.29 -13.64 -19.57
C ALA A 156 -39.34 -12.72 -20.24
N TYR A 157 -38.88 -11.80 -21.11
CA TYR A 157 -39.76 -10.96 -21.92
C TYR A 157 -40.64 -11.79 -22.85
N GLY A 158 -40.07 -12.78 -23.53
CA GLY A 158 -40.80 -13.69 -24.41
C GLY A 158 -41.95 -14.39 -23.69
N GLU A 159 -41.70 -14.90 -22.47
CA GLU A 159 -42.73 -15.55 -21.66
C GLU A 159 -43.85 -14.58 -21.25
N LEU A 160 -43.50 -13.38 -20.78
CA LEU A 160 -44.49 -12.38 -20.37
C LEU A 160 -45.31 -11.89 -21.56
N ARG A 161 -44.66 -11.68 -22.71
CA ARG A 161 -45.32 -11.31 -23.97
C ARG A 161 -46.27 -12.40 -24.45
N GLY A 162 -45.88 -13.66 -24.33
CA GLY A 162 -46.73 -14.81 -24.62
C GLY A 162 -47.97 -14.87 -23.72
N LYS A 163 -47.83 -14.57 -22.41
CA LYS A 163 -48.96 -14.43 -21.48
C LYS A 163 -49.85 -13.25 -21.89
N ALA A 164 -49.29 -12.08 -22.15
CA ALA A 164 -50.05 -10.89 -22.57
C ALA A 164 -50.91 -11.14 -23.81
N ARG A 165 -50.34 -11.80 -24.84
CA ARG A 165 -51.05 -12.10 -26.09
C ARG A 165 -52.25 -13.01 -25.92
N LYS A 166 -52.22 -13.94 -24.96
CA LYS A 166 -53.38 -14.80 -24.62
C LYS A 166 -54.56 -14.00 -24.05
N HIS A 167 -54.29 -12.80 -23.52
CA HIS A 167 -55.28 -11.89 -22.96
C HIS A 167 -55.62 -10.71 -23.90
N GLY A 168 -55.22 -10.75 -25.17
CA GLY A 168 -55.49 -9.68 -26.13
C GLY A 168 -54.63 -8.42 -25.92
N LEU A 169 -53.50 -8.56 -25.23
CA LEU A 169 -52.53 -7.50 -24.96
C LEU A 169 -51.18 -7.83 -25.61
N ASP A 170 -50.36 -6.84 -25.90
CA ASP A 170 -48.94 -7.02 -26.24
C ASP A 170 -48.09 -6.11 -25.37
N ILE A 171 -46.79 -6.41 -25.32
CA ILE A 171 -45.82 -5.64 -24.53
C ILE A 171 -44.93 -4.88 -25.49
N TRP A 172 -44.82 -3.57 -25.26
CA TRP A 172 -44.01 -2.69 -26.06
C TRP A 172 -42.89 -2.08 -25.21
N SER A 173 -41.71 -1.98 -25.80
CA SER A 173 -40.55 -1.32 -25.20
C SER A 173 -40.41 0.05 -25.83
N GLY A 174 -40.80 1.09 -25.09
CA GLY A 174 -40.63 2.48 -25.50
C GLY A 174 -39.50 3.18 -24.75
N PRO A 175 -39.21 4.46 -25.08
CA PRO A 175 -38.25 5.29 -24.35
C PRO A 175 -38.58 5.44 -22.85
N GLN A 176 -39.86 5.36 -22.51
CA GLN A 176 -40.39 5.43 -21.14
C GLN A 176 -40.33 4.06 -20.42
N GLY A 177 -39.76 3.04 -21.06
CA GLY A 177 -39.72 1.66 -20.59
C GLY A 177 -40.87 0.81 -21.13
N LEU A 178 -41.12 -0.32 -20.45
CA LEU A 178 -42.12 -1.31 -20.86
C LEU A 178 -43.55 -0.82 -20.60
N SER A 179 -44.42 -0.94 -21.60
CA SER A 179 -45.86 -0.68 -21.49
C SER A 179 -46.68 -1.86 -22.02
N LEU A 180 -47.86 -2.06 -21.41
CA LEU A 180 -48.91 -2.93 -21.96
C LEU A 180 -49.71 -2.14 -22.99
N VAL A 181 -50.00 -2.77 -24.12
CA VAL A 181 -50.78 -2.17 -25.21
C VAL A 181 -51.86 -3.16 -25.61
N ILE A 182 -53.07 -2.66 -25.85
CA ILE A 182 -54.19 -3.49 -26.32
C ILE A 182 -54.03 -3.75 -27.81
N ILE A 183 -54.17 -5.01 -28.22
CA ILE A 183 -54.05 -5.40 -29.63
C ILE A 183 -55.40 -5.80 -30.23
N GLY A 184 -55.59 -5.42 -31.49
CA GLY A 184 -56.74 -5.78 -32.30
C GLY A 184 -56.68 -7.24 -32.78
N THR A 185 -57.74 -7.69 -33.46
CA THR A 185 -57.78 -9.04 -34.08
C THR A 185 -56.76 -9.23 -35.20
N ASP A 186 -56.24 -8.13 -35.74
CA ASP A 186 -55.15 -8.07 -36.72
C ASP A 186 -53.75 -8.10 -36.06
N GLY A 187 -53.68 -8.19 -34.72
CA GLY A 187 -52.44 -8.23 -33.96
C GLY A 187 -51.71 -6.88 -33.85
N LYS A 188 -52.34 -5.78 -34.28
CA LYS A 188 -51.77 -4.43 -34.21
C LYS A 188 -52.25 -3.68 -32.96
N PRO A 189 -51.46 -2.74 -32.42
CA PRO A 189 -51.91 -1.80 -31.39
C PRO A 189 -53.20 -1.10 -31.82
N MET A 190 -54.23 -1.14 -30.97
CA MET A 190 -55.46 -0.38 -31.22
C MET A 190 -55.25 1.10 -30.91
N SER A 191 -55.84 1.98 -31.72
CA SER A 191 -55.89 3.40 -31.42
C SER A 191 -56.89 3.69 -30.28
N GLN A 192 -56.80 4.87 -29.67
CA GLN A 192 -57.76 5.29 -28.64
C GLN A 192 -59.20 5.33 -29.17
N GLU A 193 -59.40 5.70 -30.43
CA GLU A 193 -60.72 5.78 -31.09
C GLU A 193 -61.31 4.38 -31.33
N ASP A 194 -60.48 3.41 -31.73
CA ASP A 194 -60.90 2.02 -31.92
C ASP A 194 -61.26 1.35 -30.59
N LEU A 195 -60.62 1.76 -29.49
CA LEU A 195 -60.91 1.28 -28.14
C LEU A 195 -62.24 1.78 -27.59
N VAL A 196 -62.58 3.04 -27.86
CA VAL A 196 -63.86 3.65 -27.42
C VAL A 196 -65.04 3.07 -28.21
N SER A 197 -64.84 2.74 -29.48
CA SER A 197 -65.88 2.14 -30.32
C SER A 197 -66.15 0.65 -30.05
N LEU A 198 -65.34 0.00 -29.19
CA LEU A 198 -65.60 -1.38 -28.76
C LEU A 198 -66.86 -1.49 -27.89
N PRO A 199 -67.60 -2.61 -27.97
CA PRO A 199 -68.66 -2.96 -27.03
C PRO A 199 -68.19 -2.93 -25.58
N ASP A 200 -69.04 -2.47 -24.67
CA ASP A 200 -68.69 -2.30 -23.25
C ASP A 200 -68.23 -3.61 -22.58
N ASP A 201 -68.86 -4.74 -22.93
CA ASP A 201 -68.50 -6.07 -22.41
C ASP A 201 -67.09 -6.51 -22.82
N ARG A 202 -66.62 -6.08 -24.00
CA ARG A 202 -65.26 -6.35 -24.48
C ARG A 202 -64.25 -5.40 -23.86
N ARG A 203 -64.63 -4.14 -23.62
CA ARG A 203 -63.78 -3.15 -22.94
C ARG A 203 -63.50 -3.58 -21.50
N GLU A 204 -64.54 -4.01 -20.77
CA GLU A 204 -64.43 -4.48 -19.38
C GLU A 204 -63.53 -5.72 -19.26
N LYS A 205 -63.60 -6.67 -20.20
CA LYS A 205 -62.70 -7.84 -20.25
C LYS A 205 -61.22 -7.48 -20.49
N LEU A 206 -60.97 -6.46 -21.31
CA LEU A 206 -59.61 -5.98 -21.58
C LEU A 206 -59.03 -5.23 -20.37
N GLU A 207 -59.85 -4.41 -19.70
CA GLU A 207 -59.46 -3.74 -18.46
C GLU A 207 -59.12 -4.75 -17.34
N ALA A 208 -59.96 -5.76 -17.13
CA ALA A 208 -59.68 -6.84 -16.17
C ALA A 208 -58.40 -7.62 -16.53
N SER A 209 -58.12 -7.79 -17.82
CA SER A 209 -56.89 -8.43 -18.31
C SER A 209 -55.64 -7.58 -18.04
N VAL A 210 -55.73 -6.26 -18.19
CA VAL A 210 -54.65 -5.32 -17.84
C VAL A 210 -54.38 -5.38 -16.33
N GLU A 211 -55.42 -5.38 -15.51
CA GLU A 211 -55.30 -5.46 -14.05
C GLU A 211 -54.66 -6.79 -13.61
N THR A 212 -55.00 -7.89 -14.29
CA THR A 212 -54.40 -9.22 -14.05
C THR A 212 -52.91 -9.28 -14.44
N LEU A 213 -52.49 -8.57 -15.50
CA LEU A 213 -51.11 -8.59 -16.01
C LEU A 213 -50.21 -7.51 -15.40
N ASN A 214 -50.78 -6.49 -14.75
CA ASN A 214 -50.02 -5.43 -14.07
C ASN A 214 -49.02 -5.97 -13.02
N PRO A 215 -49.37 -6.93 -12.14
CA PRO A 215 -48.43 -7.53 -11.21
C PRO A 215 -47.23 -8.18 -11.93
N ALA A 216 -47.48 -8.91 -13.02
CA ALA A 216 -46.43 -9.57 -13.79
C ALA A 216 -45.52 -8.57 -14.52
N MET A 217 -46.06 -7.43 -14.97
CA MET A 217 -45.26 -6.31 -15.49
C MET A 217 -44.38 -5.66 -14.42
N MET A 218 -44.88 -5.49 -13.21
CA MET A 218 -44.10 -4.97 -12.09
C MET A 218 -42.98 -5.92 -11.68
N GLU A 219 -43.27 -7.23 -11.66
CA GLU A 219 -42.27 -8.27 -11.41
C GLU A 219 -41.19 -8.29 -12.50
N MET A 220 -41.57 -8.10 -13.77
CA MET A 220 -40.62 -7.98 -14.87
C MET A 220 -39.68 -6.79 -14.71
N ARG A 221 -40.21 -5.61 -14.37
CA ARG A 221 -39.40 -4.42 -14.09
C ARG A 221 -38.45 -4.66 -12.91
N ALA A 222 -38.91 -5.34 -11.86
CA ALA A 222 -38.06 -5.71 -10.74
C ALA A 222 -36.96 -6.69 -11.16
N THR A 223 -37.28 -7.67 -12.00
CA THR A 223 -36.33 -8.64 -12.55
C THR A 223 -35.27 -7.97 -13.42
N ALA A 224 -35.66 -7.04 -14.30
CA ALA A 224 -34.73 -6.25 -15.10
C ALA A 224 -33.76 -5.45 -14.24
N ARG A 225 -34.26 -4.77 -13.18
CA ARG A 225 -33.39 -4.05 -12.23
C ARG A 225 -32.43 -4.98 -11.48
N ARG A 226 -32.88 -6.17 -11.07
CA ARG A 226 -32.01 -7.15 -10.41
C ARG A 226 -30.92 -7.63 -11.37
N ALA A 227 -31.29 -7.96 -12.60
CA ALA A 227 -30.35 -8.39 -13.63
C ALA A 227 -29.29 -7.32 -13.95
N GLU A 228 -29.68 -6.04 -13.96
CA GLU A 228 -28.74 -4.92 -14.11
C GLU A 228 -27.75 -4.85 -12.94
N LEU A 229 -28.23 -4.94 -11.69
CA LEU A 229 -27.36 -4.98 -10.50
C LEU A 229 -26.45 -6.22 -10.51
N ASP A 230 -26.94 -7.35 -10.96
CA ASP A 230 -26.18 -8.60 -11.07
C ASP A 230 -25.09 -8.48 -12.14
N LEU A 231 -25.39 -7.87 -13.29
CA LEU A 231 -24.41 -7.58 -14.33
C LEU A 231 -23.32 -6.63 -13.80
N MET A 232 -23.68 -5.56 -13.08
CA MET A 232 -22.70 -4.66 -12.48
C MET A 232 -21.80 -5.38 -11.46
N ARG A 233 -22.36 -6.31 -10.67
CA ARG A 233 -21.58 -7.16 -9.76
C ARG A 233 -20.64 -8.08 -10.54
N ARG A 234 -21.15 -8.75 -11.57
CA ARG A 234 -20.36 -9.66 -12.40
C ARG A 234 -19.20 -8.96 -13.10
N ILE A 235 -19.43 -7.76 -13.63
CA ILE A 235 -18.36 -6.93 -14.22
C ILE A 235 -17.31 -6.57 -13.17
N ARG A 236 -17.73 -6.22 -11.94
CA ARG A 236 -16.79 -5.95 -10.85
C ARG A 236 -15.96 -7.19 -10.48
N ASP A 237 -16.59 -8.37 -10.47
CA ASP A 237 -15.91 -9.62 -10.18
C ASP A 237 -14.89 -9.95 -11.27
N ILE A 238 -15.25 -9.82 -12.56
CA ILE A 238 -14.32 -9.95 -13.69
C ILE A 238 -13.14 -8.99 -13.53
N ASN A 239 -13.41 -7.70 -13.24
CA ASN A 239 -12.34 -6.71 -13.03
C ASN A 239 -11.40 -7.11 -11.89
N ARG A 240 -11.95 -7.66 -10.79
CA ARG A 240 -11.17 -8.09 -9.64
C ARG A 240 -10.35 -9.33 -9.96
N GLU A 241 -10.92 -10.31 -10.65
CA GLU A 241 -10.26 -11.55 -11.07
C GLU A 241 -9.09 -11.26 -12.04
N THR A 242 -9.35 -10.48 -13.09
CA THR A 242 -8.30 -10.06 -14.05
C THR A 242 -7.16 -9.32 -13.35
N ALA A 243 -7.48 -8.40 -12.42
CA ALA A 243 -6.46 -7.68 -11.67
C ALA A 243 -5.70 -8.57 -10.68
N ASP A 244 -6.39 -9.53 -10.06
CA ASP A 244 -5.80 -10.45 -9.09
C ASP A 244 -4.80 -11.41 -9.73
N GLU A 245 -5.17 -12.04 -10.84
CA GLU A 245 -4.26 -12.91 -11.61
C GLU A 245 -3.01 -12.14 -12.07
N THR A 246 -3.21 -10.91 -12.55
CA THR A 246 -2.12 -10.03 -13.00
C THR A 246 -1.20 -9.64 -11.84
N THR A 247 -1.79 -9.26 -10.70
CA THR A 247 -1.05 -8.84 -9.51
C THR A 247 -0.29 -10.01 -8.91
N GLU A 248 -0.93 -11.18 -8.78
CA GLU A 248 -0.34 -12.42 -8.25
C GLU A 248 0.90 -12.84 -9.05
N THR A 249 0.80 -12.80 -10.38
CA THR A 249 1.91 -13.18 -11.26
C THR A 249 3.16 -12.34 -11.00
N LEU A 250 3.00 -11.02 -10.85
CA LEU A 250 4.11 -10.12 -10.57
C LEU A 250 4.59 -10.18 -9.11
N LEU A 251 3.68 -10.43 -8.17
CA LEU A 251 4.02 -10.49 -6.75
C LEU A 251 4.76 -11.78 -6.39
N ALA A 252 4.55 -12.87 -7.13
CA ALA A 252 5.13 -14.19 -6.86
C ALA A 252 6.67 -14.15 -6.76
N GLU A 253 7.34 -13.34 -7.58
CA GLU A 253 8.80 -13.17 -7.52
C GLU A 253 9.24 -12.52 -6.21
N LEU A 254 8.55 -11.45 -5.78
CA LEU A 254 8.80 -10.79 -4.50
C LEU A 254 8.53 -11.76 -3.34
N GLU A 255 7.41 -12.47 -3.36
CA GLU A 255 7.07 -13.44 -2.32
C GLU A 255 8.13 -14.55 -2.20
N GLY A 256 8.63 -15.07 -3.32
CA GLY A 256 9.71 -16.05 -3.36
C GLY A 256 11.01 -15.53 -2.74
N ASN A 257 11.41 -14.30 -3.09
CA ASN A 257 12.64 -13.68 -2.58
C ASN A 257 12.61 -13.40 -1.07
N TYR A 258 11.42 -13.29 -0.47
CA TYR A 258 11.23 -12.91 0.93
C TYR A 258 10.42 -13.90 1.77
N ALA A 259 10.24 -15.15 1.32
CA ALA A 259 9.43 -16.17 1.99
C ALA A 259 9.85 -16.48 3.44
N GLY A 260 11.14 -16.27 3.78
CA GLY A 260 11.66 -16.45 5.13
C GLY A 260 11.28 -15.34 6.13
N HIS A 261 10.65 -14.26 5.68
CA HIS A 261 10.38 -13.06 6.48
C HIS A 261 8.88 -12.88 6.74
N GLN A 262 8.37 -13.52 7.80
CA GLN A 262 6.93 -13.52 8.12
C GLN A 262 6.28 -12.13 8.13
N GLY A 263 6.97 -11.11 8.66
CA GLY A 263 6.47 -9.74 8.68
C GLY A 263 6.28 -9.16 7.28
N LEU A 264 7.18 -9.51 6.36
CA LEU A 264 7.15 -9.05 4.97
C LEU A 264 6.15 -9.86 4.14
N THR A 265 6.12 -11.18 4.28
CA THR A 265 5.12 -12.04 3.64
C THR A 265 3.70 -11.60 3.97
N ARG A 266 3.43 -11.33 5.26
CA ARG A 266 2.13 -10.79 5.68
C ARG A 266 1.85 -9.44 5.04
N TRP A 267 2.85 -8.57 4.96
CA TRP A 267 2.68 -7.26 4.34
C TRP A 267 2.39 -7.36 2.83
N LEU A 268 3.01 -8.29 2.10
CA LEU A 268 2.75 -8.54 0.68
C LEU A 268 1.30 -9.04 0.43
N VAL A 269 0.78 -9.90 1.30
CA VAL A 269 -0.65 -10.29 1.25
C VAL A 269 -1.57 -9.09 1.46
N GLU A 270 -1.24 -8.22 2.42
CA GLU A 270 -2.01 -7.00 2.66
C GLU A 270 -1.85 -5.98 1.53
N LEU A 271 -0.69 -5.94 0.86
CA LEU A 271 -0.43 -5.13 -0.33
C LEU A 271 -1.30 -5.59 -1.50
N ARG A 272 -1.35 -6.91 -1.80
CA ARG A 272 -2.23 -7.48 -2.84
C ARG A 272 -3.69 -7.09 -2.60
N ALA A 273 -4.18 -7.26 -1.38
CA ALA A 273 -5.54 -6.88 -1.03
C ALA A 273 -5.79 -5.37 -1.22
N ASP A 274 -4.85 -4.51 -0.80
CA ASP A 274 -4.97 -3.07 -0.95
C ASP A 274 -4.96 -2.62 -2.42
N ILE A 275 -4.16 -3.28 -3.28
CA ILE A 275 -4.15 -3.05 -4.73
C ILE A 275 -5.53 -3.33 -5.32
N LEU A 276 -6.14 -4.49 -5.00
CA LEU A 276 -7.44 -4.89 -5.52
C LEU A 276 -8.59 -4.00 -5.03
N ASP A 277 -8.49 -3.50 -3.81
CA ASP A 277 -9.50 -2.58 -3.27
C ASP A 277 -9.36 -1.16 -3.84
N ASN A 278 -8.19 -0.83 -4.42
CA ASN A 278 -7.87 0.49 -4.95
C ASN A 278 -7.47 0.49 -6.44
N LEU A 279 -8.02 -0.42 -7.25
CA LEU A 279 -7.71 -0.51 -8.69
C LEU A 279 -7.92 0.81 -9.46
N HIS A 280 -8.85 1.65 -9.01
CA HIS A 280 -9.10 2.98 -9.59
C HIS A 280 -7.87 3.91 -9.53
N LEU A 281 -6.94 3.72 -8.60
CA LEU A 281 -5.71 4.50 -8.51
C LEU A 281 -4.80 4.24 -9.71
N PHE A 282 -4.73 2.98 -10.16
CA PHE A 282 -3.90 2.56 -11.29
C PHE A 282 -4.46 3.06 -12.63
N GLN A 283 -5.78 3.25 -12.73
CA GLN A 283 -6.44 3.77 -13.93
C GLN A 283 -6.28 5.30 -14.11
N ARG A 284 -6.11 6.07 -13.03
CA ARG A 284 -5.94 7.54 -13.09
C ARG A 284 -4.58 7.97 -13.65
N GLN A 285 -3.56 7.12 -13.56
CA GLN A 285 -2.19 7.46 -13.99
C GLN A 285 -2.11 7.71 -15.51
N ASP A 286 -3.02 7.11 -16.28
CA ASP A 286 -3.12 7.24 -17.75
C ASP A 286 -3.59 8.64 -18.18
N GLN A 287 -4.44 9.29 -17.40
CA GLN A 287 -5.00 10.61 -17.75
C GLN A 287 -4.01 11.76 -17.50
N GLN A 288 -3.05 11.58 -16.58
CA GLN A 288 -2.04 12.61 -16.27
C GLN A 288 -0.80 12.52 -17.14
N GLY A 289 -0.38 11.33 -17.56
CA GLY A 289 0.77 11.16 -18.47
C GLY A 289 0.55 11.71 -19.89
N GLN A 290 -0.68 12.11 -20.22
CA GLN A 290 -1.05 12.68 -21.53
C GLN A 290 -1.24 14.20 -21.52
N ALA A 291 -1.05 14.86 -20.36
CA ALA A 291 -1.27 16.32 -20.19
C ALA A 291 0.01 17.18 -20.16
N ASP A 292 1.21 16.58 -20.19
CA ASP A 292 2.51 17.29 -20.08
C ASP A 292 2.99 17.99 -21.38
N GLY A 293 2.04 18.45 -22.22
CA GLY A 293 2.31 19.07 -23.53
C GLY A 293 2.18 20.60 -23.59
N ALA A 294 2.09 21.32 -22.46
CA ALA A 294 1.93 22.79 -22.47
C ALA A 294 3.00 23.51 -21.62
N PRO A 295 3.62 24.62 -22.10
CA PRO A 295 4.71 25.29 -21.39
C PRO A 295 4.20 26.06 -20.15
N PRO A 296 5.00 26.17 -19.08
CA PRO A 296 4.61 26.92 -17.89
C PRO A 296 4.89 28.42 -18.10
N HIS A 297 3.88 29.26 -17.91
CA HIS A 297 4.07 30.71 -17.82
C HIS A 297 3.46 31.27 -16.53
N GLY A 298 4.31 31.94 -15.74
CA GLY A 298 3.94 33.01 -14.81
C GLY A 298 4.27 32.76 -13.33
N PRO A 299 5.07 33.62 -12.67
CA PRO A 299 5.34 33.51 -11.24
C PRO A 299 4.17 34.11 -10.45
N THR A 300 3.59 33.33 -9.54
CA THR A 300 2.68 33.86 -8.51
C THR A 300 3.27 33.59 -7.14
N SER A 301 3.87 34.63 -6.57
CA SER A 301 4.14 34.73 -5.14
C SER A 301 2.83 34.89 -4.40
N GLY A 302 2.55 34.02 -3.44
CA GLY A 302 1.41 34.15 -2.55
C GLY A 302 0.98 32.80 -2.00
N SER A 303 1.45 32.51 -0.78
CA SER A 303 1.02 31.45 0.14
C SER A 303 -0.25 30.70 -0.27
N ALA A 304 -0.06 29.64 -1.04
CA ALA A 304 -1.09 28.65 -1.33
C ALA A 304 -0.76 27.40 -0.53
N ILE A 305 -1.72 26.96 0.28
CA ILE A 305 -1.79 25.60 0.80
C ILE A 305 -1.57 24.68 -0.40
N GLU A 306 -0.46 23.95 -0.42
CA GLU A 306 -0.19 22.94 -1.43
C GLU A 306 -1.31 21.90 -1.35
N GLN A 307 -2.33 22.03 -2.21
CA GLN A 307 -3.19 20.91 -2.51
C GLN A 307 -2.32 19.88 -3.20
N PRO A 308 -2.28 18.62 -2.71
CA PRO A 308 -1.40 17.63 -3.28
C PRO A 308 -1.81 17.39 -4.73
N VAL A 309 -0.83 17.40 -5.63
CA VAL A 309 -0.99 17.03 -7.04
C VAL A 309 -1.43 15.55 -7.07
N GLN A 310 -2.74 15.34 -7.17
CA GLN A 310 -3.37 14.02 -7.05
C GLN A 310 -3.24 13.24 -8.36
N GLY A 311 -2.29 12.31 -8.45
CA GLY A 311 -2.48 11.14 -9.33
C GLY A 311 -1.28 10.22 -9.50
N SER A 312 -0.05 10.72 -9.46
CA SER A 312 1.17 9.87 -9.49
C SER A 312 1.92 9.85 -8.14
N GLY A 313 1.85 10.94 -7.37
CA GLY A 313 2.43 11.00 -6.02
C GLY A 313 1.74 10.09 -5.00
N ASP A 314 0.44 9.81 -5.17
CA ASP A 314 -0.35 9.04 -4.20
C ASP A 314 -0.02 7.54 -4.23
N LEU A 315 0.21 6.96 -5.41
CA LEU A 315 0.59 5.55 -5.58
C LEU A 315 1.98 5.28 -5.00
N ASN A 316 2.97 6.06 -5.43
CA ASN A 316 4.33 5.94 -4.95
C ASN A 316 4.42 6.16 -3.44
N ARG A 317 3.66 7.10 -2.88
CA ARG A 317 3.63 7.34 -1.44
C ARG A 317 2.90 6.24 -0.66
N ARG A 318 1.80 5.70 -1.20
CA ARG A 318 1.00 4.66 -0.53
C ARG A 318 1.74 3.33 -0.41
N TYR A 319 2.51 2.99 -1.43
CA TYR A 319 3.25 1.73 -1.52
C TYR A 319 4.77 1.90 -1.34
N ALA A 320 5.22 3.08 -0.88
CA ALA A 320 6.61 3.36 -0.59
C ALA A 320 7.19 2.40 0.47
N VAL A 321 8.44 2.01 0.23
CA VAL A 321 9.28 1.33 1.21
C VAL A 321 10.26 2.35 1.76
N ASN A 322 10.12 2.71 3.04
CA ASN A 322 11.03 3.66 3.68
C ASN A 322 12.18 2.90 4.36
N LEU A 323 13.34 2.84 3.71
CA LEU A 323 14.56 2.31 4.31
C LEU A 323 15.12 3.33 5.31
N ILE A 324 15.04 3.02 6.61
CA ILE A 324 15.46 3.92 7.70
C ILE A 324 16.89 3.62 8.14
N VAL A 325 17.22 2.33 8.25
CA VAL A 325 18.57 1.88 8.60
C VAL A 325 19.03 0.92 7.51
N ASP A 326 20.09 1.30 6.82
CA ASP A 326 20.77 0.50 5.80
C ASP A 326 22.16 0.12 6.33
N ASN A 327 22.35 -1.18 6.54
CA ASN A 327 23.62 -1.75 6.97
C ASN A 327 24.27 -2.58 5.85
N GLY A 328 23.81 -2.49 4.61
CA GLY A 328 24.31 -3.27 3.48
C GLY A 328 25.83 -3.20 3.33
N ASP A 329 26.40 -2.02 3.52
CA ASP A 329 27.82 -1.76 3.35
C ASP A 329 28.64 -1.86 4.67
N THR A 330 28.00 -2.16 5.81
CA THR A 330 28.66 -2.16 7.14
C THR A 330 29.15 -3.55 7.55
N HIS A 331 30.35 -3.62 8.11
CA HIS A 331 30.99 -4.90 8.50
C HIS A 331 30.80 -5.25 9.97
N HIS A 332 30.44 -4.26 10.78
CA HIS A 332 30.14 -4.34 12.19
C HIS A 332 28.95 -3.42 12.53
N PRO A 333 28.37 -3.52 13.73
CA PRO A 333 27.43 -2.51 14.24
C PRO A 333 28.00 -1.09 14.16
N ASN A 334 27.16 -0.12 13.82
CA ASN A 334 27.54 1.29 13.81
C ASN A 334 27.47 1.87 15.22
N VAL A 335 28.49 2.62 15.61
CA VAL A 335 28.44 3.50 16.77
C VAL A 335 28.02 4.90 16.30
N VAL A 336 26.98 5.46 16.94
CA VAL A 336 26.38 6.74 16.55
C VAL A 336 26.43 7.68 17.74
N LEU A 337 26.88 8.91 17.51
CA LEU A 337 26.94 9.99 18.50
C LEU A 337 25.60 10.73 18.62
#